data_AF-A0A2U2EFP5-F1
#
_entry.id   AF-A0A2U2EFP5-F1
#
_cell.length_a   1.000
_cell.length_b   1.000
_cell.length_c   1.000
_cell.angle_alpha   90.00
_cell.angle_beta   90.00
_cell.angle_gamma   90.00
#
_symmetry.space_group_name_H-M   'P 1'
#
loop_
_entity.id
_entity.type
_entity.pdbx_description
1 polymer ?
#
loop_
_entity_poly.entity_id
_entity_poly.type
_entity_poly.pdbx_seq_one_letter_code
_entity_poly.pdbx_strand_id
1 'polypeptide(L)'
;MMLEEKIANEFQRYFLSMMATSRENIFAHSDEIEVRKQIKNELYEFIGTLNEEQKEILSVQSSLIESVYRYRSDFYSADDDISWQDFLNGWLKSVMS
;
A
#
# COMPACT_ATOMS: atom_id res chain seq x y z
N MET A 1 -13.03 -6.51 10.83
CA MET A 1 -11.64 -6.93 10.50
C MET A 1 -10.75 -5.77 10.89
N MET A 2 -9.66 -6.03 11.62
CA MET A 2 -8.70 -4.97 11.98
C MET A 2 -7.99 -4.49 10.71
N LEU A 3 -7.61 -3.21 10.61
CA LEU A 3 -6.97 -2.66 9.41
C LEU A 3 -5.63 -3.33 9.11
N GLU A 4 -4.91 -3.66 10.17
CA GLU A 4 -3.67 -4.42 10.19
C GLU A 4 -3.84 -5.76 9.45
N GLU A 5 -4.89 -6.52 9.82
CA GLU A 5 -5.21 -7.80 9.21
C GLU A 5 -5.63 -7.65 7.75
N LYS A 6 -6.33 -6.54 7.42
CA LYS A 6 -6.72 -6.23 6.05
C LYS A 6 -5.49 -6.02 5.16
N ILE A 7 -4.57 -5.16 5.60
CA ILE A 7 -3.32 -4.85 4.88
C ILE A 7 -2.49 -6.13 4.68
N ALA A 8 -2.34 -6.94 5.73
CA ALA A 8 -1.63 -8.21 5.63
C ALA A 8 -2.28 -9.17 4.62
N ASN A 9 -3.60 -9.32 4.67
CA ASN A 9 -4.36 -10.18 3.76
C ASN A 9 -4.29 -9.70 2.31
N GLU A 10 -4.34 -8.40 2.06
CA GLU A 10 -4.21 -7.83 0.72
C GLU A 10 -2.85 -8.17 0.10
N PHE A 11 -1.76 -7.93 0.83
CA PHE A 11 -0.42 -8.25 0.36
C PHE A 11 -0.26 -9.75 0.09
N GLN A 12 -0.77 -10.60 0.99
CA GLN A 12 -0.66 -12.04 0.84
C GLN A 12 -1.43 -12.55 -0.37
N ARG A 13 -2.64 -12.02 -0.64
CA ARG A 13 -3.42 -12.35 -1.84
C ARG A 13 -2.70 -11.95 -3.12
N TYR A 14 -2.16 -10.73 -3.16
CA TYR A 14 -1.36 -10.24 -4.28
C TYR A 14 -0.15 -11.17 -4.52
N PHE A 15 0.64 -11.42 -3.47
CA PHE A 15 1.83 -12.27 -3.56
C PHE A 15 1.50 -13.67 -4.06
N LEU A 16 0.45 -14.31 -3.52
CA LEU A 16 0.02 -15.65 -3.97
C LEU A 16 -0.42 -15.65 -5.44
N SER A 17 -1.10 -14.61 -5.91
CA SER A 17 -1.51 -14.50 -7.32
C SER A 17 -0.31 -14.38 -8.27
N MET A 18 0.76 -13.69 -7.84
CA MET A 18 2.01 -13.57 -8.59
C MET A 18 2.78 -14.90 -8.63
N MET A 19 2.82 -15.62 -7.51
CA MET A 19 3.47 -16.94 -7.42
C MET A 19 2.75 -18.02 -8.25
N ALA A 20 1.43 -17.87 -8.45
CA ALA A 20 0.61 -18.84 -9.17
C ALA A 20 0.77 -18.77 -10.70
N THR A 21 1.28 -17.68 -11.26
CA THR A 21 1.30 -17.46 -12.73
C THR A 21 2.54 -18.04 -13.42
N SER A 22 3.78 -17.85 -12.93
CA SER A 22 4.98 -18.57 -13.38
C SER A 22 6.25 -18.11 -12.62
N ARG A 23 7.34 -18.89 -12.70
CA ARG A 23 8.64 -18.53 -12.10
C ARG A 23 9.30 -17.32 -12.81
N GLU A 24 9.03 -17.12 -14.10
CA GLU A 24 9.51 -15.99 -14.89
C GLU A 24 8.77 -14.68 -14.55
N ASN A 25 7.49 -14.74 -14.18
CA ASN A 25 6.74 -13.57 -13.71
C ASN A 25 7.25 -13.03 -12.38
N ILE A 26 7.80 -13.88 -11.50
CA ILE A 26 8.35 -13.44 -10.21
C ILE A 26 9.56 -12.52 -10.41
N PHE A 27 10.44 -12.86 -11.36
CA PHE A 27 11.61 -12.04 -11.68
C PHE A 27 11.22 -10.77 -12.44
N ALA A 28 10.25 -10.85 -13.36
CA ALA A 28 9.78 -9.69 -14.12
C ALA A 28 9.07 -8.64 -13.25
N HIS A 29 8.43 -9.07 -12.16
CA HIS A 29 7.69 -8.20 -11.22
C HIS A 29 8.38 -8.05 -9.85
N SER A 30 9.65 -8.43 -9.73
CA SER A 30 10.40 -8.37 -8.47
C SER A 30 10.38 -6.97 -7.87
N ASP A 31 10.58 -5.95 -8.69
CA ASP A 31 10.57 -4.56 -8.25
C ASP A 31 9.20 -4.12 -7.74
N GLU A 32 8.12 -4.56 -8.41
CA GLU A 32 6.75 -4.27 -7.99
C GLU A 32 6.40 -4.95 -6.65
N ILE A 33 6.86 -6.19 -6.45
CA ILE A 33 6.67 -6.93 -5.20
C ILE A 33 7.38 -6.22 -4.05
N GLU A 34 8.63 -5.79 -4.24
CA GLU A 34 9.38 -5.07 -3.21
C GLU A 34 8.76 -3.70 -2.90
N VAL A 35 8.29 -2.95 -3.90
CA VAL A 35 7.58 -1.68 -3.68
C VAL A 35 6.29 -1.91 -2.88
N ARG A 36 5.46 -2.88 -3.26
CA ARG A 36 4.20 -3.17 -2.53
C ARG A 36 4.45 -3.69 -1.12
N LYS A 37 5.56 -4.41 -0.91
CA LYS A 37 6.00 -4.88 0.41
C LYS A 37 6.47 -3.71 1.29
N GLN A 38 7.18 -2.74 0.72
CA GLN A 38 7.54 -1.51 1.42
C GLN A 38 6.29 -0.72 1.80
N ILE A 39 5.38 -0.49 0.86
CA ILE A 39 4.07 0.15 1.11
C ILE A 39 3.35 -0.53 2.27
N LYS A 40 3.29 -1.87 2.28
CA LYS A 40 2.64 -2.64 3.35
C LYS A 40 3.25 -2.32 4.72
N ASN A 41 4.57 -2.29 4.84
CA ASN A 41 5.25 -2.03 6.12
C ASN A 41 5.02 -0.58 6.59
N GLU A 42 5.23 0.40 5.70
CA GLU A 42 5.06 1.82 6.01
C GLU A 42 3.61 2.15 6.35
N LEU A 43 2.65 1.56 5.61
CA LEU A 43 1.23 1.72 5.89
C LEU A 43 0.85 1.11 7.25
N TYR A 44 1.45 -0.03 7.62
CA TYR A 44 1.22 -0.67 8.91
C TYR A 44 1.68 0.23 10.08
N GLU A 45 2.82 0.90 9.95
CA GLU A 45 3.27 1.86 10.95
C GLU A 45 2.40 3.12 10.96
N PHE A 46 2.02 3.61 9.78
CA PHE A 46 1.18 4.80 9.62
C PHE A 46 -0.20 4.65 10.25
N ILE A 47 -0.88 3.50 10.08
CA ILE A 47 -2.21 3.28 10.69
C ILE A 47 -2.18 3.34 12.23
N GLY A 48 -1.03 3.02 12.85
CA GLY A 48 -0.82 3.17 14.29
C GLY A 48 -0.85 4.63 14.75
N THR A 49 -0.66 5.57 13.84
CA THR A 49 -0.67 7.02 14.11
C THR A 49 -2.01 7.69 13.82
N LEU A 50 -2.96 6.98 13.20
CA LEU A 50 -4.25 7.51 12.79
C LEU A 50 -5.28 7.51 13.92
N ASN A 51 -6.23 8.46 13.84
CA ASN A 51 -7.40 8.48 14.71
C ASN A 51 -8.49 7.48 14.24
N GLU A 52 -9.51 7.26 15.06
CA GLU A 52 -10.55 6.27 14.76
C GLU A 52 -11.40 6.62 13.53
N GLU A 53 -11.68 7.90 13.28
CA GLU A 53 -12.42 8.36 12.08
C GLU A 53 -11.64 8.04 10.79
N GLN A 54 -10.34 8.35 10.79
CA GLN A 54 -9.45 8.04 9.67
C GLN A 54 -9.38 6.53 9.44
N LYS A 55 -9.27 5.73 10.51
CA LYS A 55 -9.29 4.27 10.40
C LYS A 55 -10.61 3.75 9.83
N GLU A 56 -11.73 4.32 10.23
CA GLU A 56 -13.05 3.94 9.72
C GLU A 56 -13.15 4.19 8.21
N ILE A 57 -12.71 5.36 7.73
CA ILE A 57 -12.66 5.67 6.29
C ILE A 57 -11.80 4.67 5.53
N LEU A 58 -10.61 4.36 6.04
CA LEU A 58 -9.71 3.37 5.43
C LEU A 58 -10.30 1.96 5.43
N SER A 59 -11.14 1.63 6.42
CA SER A 59 -11.75 0.29 6.50
C SER A 59 -12.69 0.01 5.33
N VAL A 60 -13.35 1.05 4.79
CA VAL A 60 -14.30 0.98 3.67
C VAL A 60 -13.61 0.83 2.31
N GLN A 61 -12.34 1.26 2.20
CA GLN A 61 -11.58 1.18 0.96
C GLN A 61 -11.42 -0.27 0.47
N SER A 62 -11.50 -0.51 -0.83
CA SER A 62 -11.46 -1.86 -1.40
C SER A 62 -10.07 -2.51 -1.32
N SER A 63 -9.02 -1.74 -1.62
CA SER A 63 -7.62 -2.13 -1.38
C SER A 63 -6.77 -0.91 -1.02
N LEU A 64 -6.15 -0.97 0.14
CA LEU A 64 -5.28 0.09 0.65
C LEU A 64 -3.92 0.07 -0.04
N ILE A 65 -3.32 -1.11 -0.21
CA ILE A 65 -1.99 -1.23 -0.81
C ILE A 65 -2.02 -0.79 -2.28
N GLU A 66 -3.04 -1.20 -3.02
CA GLU A 66 -3.21 -0.80 -4.43
C GLU A 66 -3.48 0.70 -4.56
N SER A 67 -4.30 1.27 -3.67
CA SER A 67 -4.60 2.70 -3.67
C SER A 67 -3.32 3.54 -3.45
N VAL A 68 -2.52 3.16 -2.46
CA VAL A 68 -1.22 3.81 -2.19
C VAL A 68 -0.26 3.63 -3.36
N TYR A 69 -0.20 2.43 -3.95
CA TYR A 69 0.67 2.14 -5.09
C TYR A 69 0.34 3.01 -6.31
N ARG A 70 -0.95 3.15 -6.65
CA ARG A 70 -1.41 4.02 -7.73
C ARG A 70 -1.11 5.48 -7.46
N TYR A 71 -1.40 5.94 -6.24
CA TYR A 71 -1.08 7.31 -5.83
C TYR A 71 0.43 7.59 -5.95
N ARG A 72 1.29 6.63 -5.62
CA ARG A 72 2.73 6.76 -5.88
C ARG A 72 3.02 6.89 -7.38
N SER A 73 2.46 6.01 -8.21
CA SER A 73 2.70 6.01 -9.66
C SER A 73 2.18 7.24 -10.38
N ASP A 74 1.10 7.85 -9.88
CA ASP A 74 0.44 8.99 -10.52
C ASP A 74 1.11 10.33 -10.17
N PHE A 75 1.71 10.44 -8.97
CA PHE A 75 2.19 11.71 -8.42
C PHE A 75 3.69 11.77 -8.13
N TYR A 76 4.39 10.63 -8.09
CA TYR A 76 5.79 10.58 -7.65
C TYR A 76 6.67 9.77 -8.60
N SER A 77 7.87 10.29 -8.84
CA SER A 77 8.94 9.57 -9.54
C SER A 77 9.72 8.68 -8.56
N ALA A 78 10.43 7.68 -9.08
CA ALA A 78 11.30 6.83 -8.25
C ALA A 78 12.44 7.61 -7.57
N ASP A 79 12.76 8.81 -8.08
CA ASP A 79 13.86 9.67 -7.64
C ASP A 79 13.40 10.77 -6.65
N ASP A 80 12.11 10.83 -6.31
CA ASP A 80 11.59 11.84 -5.39
C ASP A 80 12.02 11.51 -3.94
N ASP A 81 12.84 12.38 -3.35
CA ASP A 81 13.27 12.29 -1.94
C ASP A 81 12.18 12.83 -1.01
N ILE A 82 11.11 12.03 -0.84
CA ILE A 82 9.96 12.36 0.00
C ILE A 82 9.83 11.32 1.11
N SER A 83 9.61 11.81 2.33
CA SER A 83 9.39 10.93 3.47
C SER A 83 8.10 10.12 3.29
N TRP A 84 8.11 8.85 3.68
CA TRP A 84 6.91 8.01 3.66
C TRP A 84 5.76 8.61 4.45
N GLN A 85 6.06 9.35 5.52
CA GLN A 85 5.07 10.00 6.34
C GLN A 85 4.37 11.15 5.59
N ASP A 86 5.11 12.01 4.89
CA ASP A 86 4.53 13.09 4.08
C ASP A 86 3.75 12.54 2.89
N PHE A 87 4.30 11.52 2.24
CA PHE A 87 3.66 10.80 1.14
C PHE A 87 2.31 10.19 1.56
N LEU A 88 2.27 9.42 2.65
CA LEU A 88 1.06 8.78 3.15
C LEU A 88 0.04 9.80 3.67
N ASN A 89 0.49 10.92 4.23
CA ASN A 89 -0.40 12.04 4.58
C ASN A 89 -1.03 12.67 3.34
N GLY A 90 -0.27 12.84 2.25
CA GLY A 90 -0.80 13.30 0.96
C GLY A 90 -1.84 12.35 0.39
N TRP A 91 -1.54 11.05 0.39
CA TRP A 91 -2.47 10.00 -0.02
C TRP A 91 -3.75 10.02 0.83
N LEU A 92 -3.63 10.07 2.15
CA LEU A 92 -4.78 10.09 3.06
C LEU A 92 -5.70 11.28 2.77
N LYS A 93 -5.14 12.46 2.53
CA LYS A 93 -5.91 13.64 2.12
C LYS A 93 -6.63 13.41 0.79
N SER A 94 -6.00 12.75 -0.18
CA SER A 94 -6.63 12.39 -1.45
C SER A 94 -7.77 11.38 -1.29
N VAL A 95 -7.71 10.50 -0.30
CA VAL A 95 -8.77 9.51 0.00
C VAL A 95 -9.95 10.16 0.72
N MET A 96 -9.69 11.23 1.48
CA MET A 96 -10.70 11.95 2.27
C MET A 96 -11.35 13.14 1.54
N SER A 97 -10.81 13.55 0.38
CA SER A 97 -11.34 14.65 -0.44
C SER A 97 -12.49 14.19 -1.35
#